data_AF-A0A8S0UUP5-F1
#
_entry.id   AF-A0A8S0UUP5-F1
#
_cell.length_a   1.000
_cell.length_b   1.000
_cell.length_c   1.000
_cell.angle_alpha   90.00
_cell.angle_beta   90.00
_cell.angle_gamma   90.00
#
_symmetry.space_group_name_H-M   'P 1'
#
loop_
_entity.id
_entity.type
_entity.pdbx_description
1 polymer ?
#
loop_
_entity_poly.entity_id
_entity_poly.type
_entity_poly.pdbx_seq_one_letter_code
_entity_poly.pdbx_strand_id
1 'polypeptide(L)'
;MALYLLWARAKKYPKSFGGSRAIMDVQFINELNFALFDLREKGDRFRMPIELMEYITRSKPSFGRKWQKCTHVYFPLCTRGHWLAVEIDFCKATMLVYDPDKGCITSDQLKDDLKAASLIVTLILKEINIDLDTDNLSIERNTKTTKQAVS
;
A
#
# COMPACT_ATOMS: atom_id res chain seq x y z
N MET A 1 9.09 2.24 14.95
CA MET A 1 9.83 1.06 15.47
C MET A 1 9.32 -0.27 14.88
N ALA A 2 8.02 -0.60 14.97
CA ALA A 2 7.49 -1.90 14.52
C ALA A 2 7.74 -2.23 13.03
N LEU A 3 7.54 -1.26 12.12
CA LEU A 3 7.82 -1.47 10.69
C LEU A 3 9.29 -1.74 10.38
N TYR A 4 10.18 -1.01 11.04
CA TYR A 4 11.62 -1.25 10.92
C TYR A 4 11.97 -2.68 11.36
N LEU A 5 11.34 -3.17 12.43
CA LEU A 5 11.53 -4.55 12.91
C LEU A 5 10.96 -5.59 11.93
N LEU A 6 9.79 -5.34 11.32
CA LEU A 6 9.23 -6.21 10.28
C LEU A 6 10.14 -6.28 9.06
N TRP A 7 10.65 -5.13 8.62
CA TRP A 7 11.61 -5.05 7.52
C TRP A 7 12.93 -5.76 7.86
N ALA A 8 13.51 -5.49 9.03
CA ALA A 8 14.73 -6.13 9.49
C ALA A 8 14.56 -7.65 9.60
N ARG A 9 13.39 -8.11 10.06
CA ARG A 9 13.04 -9.53 10.13
C ARG A 9 12.88 -10.14 8.74
N ALA A 10 12.25 -9.44 7.79
CA ALA A 10 12.14 -9.88 6.39
C ALA A 10 13.52 -10.02 5.73
N LYS A 11 14.44 -9.10 6.03
CA LYS A 11 15.85 -9.18 5.58
C LYS A 11 16.60 -10.34 6.22
N LYS A 12 16.37 -10.58 7.52
CA LYS A 12 17.03 -11.66 8.29
C LYS A 12 16.50 -13.05 7.89
N TYR A 13 15.22 -13.16 7.54
CA TYR A 13 14.58 -14.43 7.23
C TYR A 13 13.79 -14.38 5.90
N PRO A 14 14.50 -14.31 4.75
CA PRO A 14 13.88 -14.12 3.44
C PRO A 14 13.05 -15.32 2.96
N LYS A 15 13.22 -16.52 3.54
CA LYS A 15 12.42 -17.71 3.21
C LYS A 15 11.03 -17.66 3.83
N SER A 16 10.91 -17.15 5.06
CA SER A 16 9.63 -17.01 5.77
C SER A 16 8.84 -15.78 5.33
N PHE A 17 9.53 -14.74 4.83
CA PHE A 17 8.89 -13.61 4.17
C PHE A 17 8.82 -13.90 2.68
N GLY A 18 7.79 -14.63 2.24
CA GLY A 18 7.70 -15.16 0.87
C GLY A 18 8.02 -14.08 -0.18
N GLY A 19 8.90 -14.43 -1.13
CA GLY A 19 9.71 -13.50 -1.92
C GLY A 19 8.99 -12.55 -2.89
N SER A 20 7.65 -12.54 -2.90
CA SER A 20 6.80 -11.71 -3.74
C SER A 20 6.14 -10.55 -2.99
N ARG A 21 6.71 -10.11 -1.85
CA ARG A 21 6.12 -9.07 -1.00
C ARG A 21 7.05 -7.88 -0.80
N ALA A 22 6.49 -6.68 -0.76
CA ALA A 22 7.19 -5.47 -0.32
C ALA A 22 6.44 -4.79 0.85
N ILE A 23 7.18 -4.07 1.69
CA ILE A 23 6.62 -3.31 2.83
C ILE A 23 7.09 -1.87 2.67
N MET A 24 6.14 -0.95 2.59
CA MET A 24 6.36 0.49 2.54
C MET A 24 6.23 1.08 3.95
N ASP A 25 6.77 2.28 4.14
CA ASP A 25 6.68 2.99 5.42
C ASP A 25 5.45 3.91 5.50
N VAL A 26 5.40 4.72 6.56
CA VAL A 26 4.31 5.67 6.81
C VAL A 26 4.33 6.89 5.88
N GLN A 27 5.46 7.19 5.24
CA GLN A 27 5.55 8.32 4.30
C GLN A 27 4.93 7.98 2.95
N PHE A 28 4.92 6.69 2.58
CA PHE A 28 4.38 6.22 1.32
C PHE A 28 2.97 6.75 1.01
N ILE A 29 2.05 6.77 1.97
CA ILE A 29 0.69 7.30 1.74
C ILE A 29 0.68 8.81 1.51
N ASN A 30 1.61 9.56 2.12
CA ASN A 30 1.74 10.99 1.88
C ASN A 30 2.21 11.26 0.45
N GLU A 31 3.18 10.48 -0.04
CA GLU A 31 3.65 10.57 -1.43
C GLU A 31 2.53 10.27 -2.43
N LEU A 32 1.68 9.27 -2.14
CA LEU A 32 0.50 8.98 -2.95
C LEU A 32 -0.51 10.15 -2.95
N ASN A 33 -0.74 10.77 -1.79
CA ASN A 33 -1.63 11.92 -1.67
C ASN A 33 -1.10 13.13 -2.46
N PHE A 34 0.20 13.40 -2.39
CA PHE A 34 0.84 14.45 -3.18
C PHE A 34 0.73 14.16 -4.68
N ALA A 35 0.96 12.92 -5.11
CA ALA A 35 0.79 12.53 -6.49
C ALA A 35 -0.66 12.70 -6.99
N LEU A 36 -1.65 12.37 -6.15
CA LEU A 36 -3.06 12.60 -6.50
C LEU A 36 -3.39 14.09 -6.62
N PHE A 37 -2.84 14.93 -5.74
CA PHE A 37 -2.97 16.37 -5.84
C PHE A 37 -2.35 16.88 -7.15
N ASP A 38 -1.11 16.49 -7.44
CA ASP A 38 -0.40 16.86 -8.66
C ASP A 38 -1.10 16.39 -9.93
N LEU A 39 -1.68 15.19 -9.92
CA LEU A 39 -2.47 14.66 -11.03
C LEU A 39 -3.69 15.55 -11.32
N ARG A 40 -4.38 16.01 -10.27
CA ARG A 40 -5.55 16.90 -10.41
C ARG A 40 -5.18 18.27 -10.96
N GLU A 41 -4.06 18.83 -10.51
CA GLU A 41 -3.59 20.15 -10.95
C GLU A 41 -3.00 20.12 -12.37
N LYS A 42 -2.29 19.05 -12.73
CA LYS A 42 -1.50 18.98 -13.97
C LYS A 42 -2.22 18.25 -15.11
N GLY A 43 -3.21 17.41 -14.82
CA GLY A 43 -3.94 16.62 -15.82
C GLY A 43 -3.00 15.83 -16.72
N ASP A 44 -3.09 16.01 -18.03
CA ASP A 44 -2.27 15.31 -19.03
C ASP A 44 -0.75 15.56 -18.91
N ARG A 45 -0.37 16.66 -18.23
CA ARG A 45 1.04 16.97 -17.95
C ARG A 45 1.57 16.26 -16.71
N PHE A 46 0.74 15.49 -16.02
CA PHE A 46 1.16 14.70 -14.87
C PHE A 46 2.30 13.76 -15.25
N ARG A 47 3.26 13.66 -14.34
CA ARG A 47 4.37 12.72 -14.39
C ARG A 47 4.52 12.14 -12.99
N MET A 48 4.82 10.85 -12.92
CA MET A 48 5.00 10.18 -11.64
C MET A 48 6.14 10.84 -10.85
N PRO A 49 5.91 11.25 -9.59
CA PRO A 49 6.96 11.81 -8.74
C PRO A 49 8.16 10.85 -8.59
N ILE A 50 9.36 11.41 -8.55
CA ILE A 50 10.59 10.62 -8.45
C ILE A 50 10.59 9.82 -7.15
N GLU A 51 10.14 10.44 -6.06
CA GLU A 51 10.03 9.88 -4.72
C GLU A 51 9.18 8.59 -4.71
N LEU A 52 8.04 8.58 -5.41
CA LEU A 52 7.24 7.37 -5.61
C LEU A 52 7.98 6.32 -6.44
N MET A 53 8.66 6.75 -7.50
CA MET A 53 9.48 5.85 -8.32
C MET A 53 10.63 5.20 -7.53
N GLU A 54 11.14 5.86 -6.48
CA GLU A 54 12.14 5.27 -5.61
C GLU A 54 11.61 4.08 -4.78
N TYR A 55 10.35 4.14 -4.32
CA TYR A 55 9.68 3.00 -3.67
C TYR A 55 9.54 1.82 -4.63
N ILE A 56 9.17 2.11 -5.87
CA ILE A 56 8.84 1.10 -6.89
C ILE A 56 10.11 0.41 -7.40
N THR A 57 11.13 1.19 -7.72
CA THR A 57 12.39 0.72 -8.33
C THR A 57 13.43 0.29 -7.32
N ARG A 58 13.21 0.56 -6.02
CA ARG A 58 14.14 0.26 -4.92
C ARG A 58 15.49 0.96 -5.12
N SER A 59 15.49 2.19 -5.60
CA SER A 59 16.71 3.01 -5.65
C SER A 59 17.25 3.33 -4.26
N LYS A 60 16.39 3.30 -3.23
CA LYS A 60 16.78 3.42 -1.81
C LYS A 60 16.73 2.06 -1.09
N PRO A 61 17.80 1.65 -0.37
CA PRO A 61 17.90 0.32 0.26
C PRO A 61 16.82 0.00 1.30
N SER A 62 16.18 1.02 1.87
CA SER A 62 15.19 0.95 2.94
C SER A 62 13.80 0.46 2.50
N PHE A 63 13.45 0.57 1.22
CA PHE A 63 12.05 0.42 0.76
C PHE A 63 11.66 -0.99 0.26
N GLY A 64 12.47 -2.00 0.58
CA GLY A 64 12.11 -3.41 0.34
C GLY A 64 12.51 -3.95 -1.03
N ARG A 65 11.55 -4.41 -1.84
CA ARG A 65 11.76 -5.15 -3.10
C ARG A 65 11.14 -4.39 -4.28
N LYS A 66 11.77 -4.47 -5.45
CA LYS A 66 11.23 -3.93 -6.71
C LYS A 66 9.83 -4.49 -6.97
N TRP A 67 8.88 -3.62 -7.26
CA TRP A 67 7.48 -4.01 -7.38
C TRP A 67 7.22 -4.98 -8.54
N GLN A 68 8.00 -4.94 -9.62
CA GLN A 68 7.91 -5.92 -10.71
C GLN A 68 8.18 -7.37 -10.27
N LYS A 69 8.73 -7.57 -9.07
CA LYS A 69 8.97 -8.89 -8.46
C LYS A 69 8.02 -9.18 -7.30
N CYS A 70 6.96 -8.39 -7.14
CA CYS A 70 6.00 -8.49 -6.06
C CYS A 70 4.61 -8.82 -6.60
N THR A 71 3.84 -9.55 -5.80
CA THR A 71 2.39 -9.75 -5.96
C THR A 71 1.60 -9.01 -4.87
N HIS A 72 2.26 -8.67 -3.76
CA HIS A 72 1.66 -7.91 -2.66
C HIS A 72 2.56 -6.75 -2.20
N VAL A 73 1.93 -5.65 -1.82
CA VAL A 73 2.57 -4.52 -1.15
C VAL A 73 1.82 -4.20 0.13
N TYR A 74 2.55 -4.07 1.24
CA TYR A 74 1.99 -3.72 2.53
C TYR A 74 2.41 -2.32 2.93
N PHE A 75 1.51 -1.55 3.53
CA PHE A 75 1.85 -0.27 4.15
C PHE A 75 0.96 0.02 5.36
N PRO A 76 1.46 0.77 6.34
CA PRO A 76 0.68 1.22 7.47
C PRO A 76 -0.11 2.48 7.11
N LEU A 77 -1.32 2.60 7.64
CA LEU A 77 -2.13 3.81 7.53
C LEU A 77 -2.49 4.28 8.95
N CYS A 78 -2.10 5.50 9.30
CA CYS A 78 -2.62 6.19 10.47
C CYS A 78 -3.63 7.22 10.01
N THR A 79 -4.87 7.06 10.43
CA THR A 79 -5.93 8.01 10.09
C THR A 79 -6.82 8.22 11.31
N ARG A 80 -7.13 9.48 11.61
CA ARG A 80 -7.94 9.88 12.78
C ARG A 80 -7.43 9.27 14.11
N GLY A 81 -6.11 9.11 14.24
CA GLY A 81 -5.45 8.52 15.41
C GLY A 81 -5.53 6.99 15.51
N HIS A 82 -6.13 6.32 14.52
CA HIS A 82 -6.26 4.87 14.45
C HIS A 82 -5.30 4.27 13.43
N TRP A 83 -4.65 3.17 13.82
CA TRP A 83 -3.67 2.48 12.98
C TRP A 83 -4.27 1.27 12.29
N LEU A 84 -4.12 1.23 10.97
CA LEU A 84 -4.52 0.16 10.08
C LEU A 84 -3.29 -0.41 9.37
N ALA A 85 -3.36 -1.68 9.00
CA ALA A 85 -2.45 -2.25 8.01
C ALA A 85 -3.20 -2.45 6.69
N VAL A 86 -2.58 -2.06 5.59
CA VAL A 86 -3.16 -2.17 4.26
C VAL A 86 -2.28 -3.07 3.41
N GLU A 87 -2.91 -3.99 2.70
CA GLU A 87 -2.31 -4.85 1.70
C GLU A 87 -2.90 -4.51 0.34
N ILE A 88 -2.04 -4.27 -0.64
CA ILE A 88 -2.41 -4.20 -2.05
C ILE A 88 -2.11 -5.58 -2.64
N ASP A 89 -3.13 -6.26 -3.15
CA ASP A 89 -3.04 -7.50 -3.91
C ASP A 89 -3.13 -7.17 -5.41
N PHE A 90 -2.00 -7.29 -6.12
CA PHE A 90 -1.94 -6.96 -7.54
C PHE A 90 -2.79 -7.91 -8.39
N CYS A 91 -2.89 -9.18 -8.00
CA CYS A 91 -3.63 -10.18 -8.76
C CYS A 91 -5.14 -9.98 -8.69
N LYS A 92 -5.64 -9.44 -7.56
CA LYS A 92 -7.06 -9.17 -7.36
C LYS A 92 -7.46 -7.72 -7.63
N ALA A 93 -6.49 -6.85 -7.88
CA ALA A 93 -6.69 -5.41 -7.93
C ALA A 93 -7.45 -4.87 -6.70
N THR A 94 -7.06 -5.32 -5.50
CA THR A 94 -7.76 -5.04 -4.24
C THR A 94 -6.82 -4.52 -3.17
N MET A 95 -7.29 -3.55 -2.41
CA MET A 95 -6.70 -3.13 -1.13
C MET A 95 -7.47 -3.77 0.02
N LEU A 96 -6.82 -4.73 0.69
CA LEU A 96 -7.31 -5.37 1.90
C LEU A 96 -6.86 -4.58 3.12
N VAL A 97 -7.83 -4.14 3.92
CA VAL A 97 -7.60 -3.33 5.12
C VAL A 97 -7.78 -4.19 6.37
N TYR A 98 -6.71 -4.34 7.12
CA TYR A 98 -6.67 -5.02 8.40
C TYR A 98 -6.90 -4.01 9.51
N ASP A 99 -8.13 -4.01 10.01
CA ASP A 99 -8.59 -3.12 11.06
C ASP A 99 -8.75 -3.90 12.38
N PRO A 100 -7.92 -3.65 13.40
CA PRO A 100 -8.04 -4.34 14.68
C PRO A 100 -9.32 -3.93 15.45
N ASP A 101 -9.89 -2.75 15.16
CA ASP A 101 -11.12 -2.26 15.77
C ASP A 101 -12.10 -1.75 14.70
N LYS A 102 -12.94 -2.67 14.23
CA LYS A 102 -13.87 -2.50 13.10
C LYS A 102 -14.91 -1.38 13.27
N GLY A 103 -14.99 -0.74 14.43
CA GLY A 103 -15.93 0.36 14.72
C GLY A 103 -15.34 1.76 14.61
N CYS A 104 -14.01 1.93 14.55
CA CYS A 104 -13.38 3.24 14.66
C CYS A 104 -13.50 4.10 13.38
N ILE A 105 -13.62 3.48 12.21
CA ILE A 105 -13.64 4.16 10.92
C ILE A 105 -14.78 3.59 10.08
N THR A 106 -15.58 4.46 9.45
CA THR A 106 -16.66 4.02 8.56
C THR A 106 -16.11 3.57 7.20
N SER A 107 -16.92 2.88 6.38
CA SER A 107 -16.49 2.48 5.04
C SER A 107 -16.21 3.67 4.12
N ASP A 108 -16.97 4.75 4.22
CA ASP A 108 -16.77 5.93 3.38
C ASP A 108 -15.51 6.69 3.76
N GLN A 109 -15.28 6.88 5.06
CA GLN A 109 -14.04 7.47 5.56
C GLN A 109 -12.80 6.69 5.11
N LEU A 110 -12.87 5.36 5.14
CA LEU A 110 -11.77 4.52 4.70
C LEU A 110 -11.52 4.64 3.18
N LYS A 111 -12.60 4.70 2.38
CA LYS A 111 -12.48 4.92 0.93
C LYS A 111 -11.87 6.27 0.61
N ASP A 112 -12.24 7.31 1.34
CA ASP A 112 -11.67 8.64 1.18
C ASP A 112 -10.18 8.67 1.52
N ASP A 113 -9.80 8.09 2.65
CA ASP A 113 -8.40 8.03 3.10
C ASP A 113 -7.49 7.24 2.14
N LEU A 114 -8.05 6.23 1.47
CA LEU A 114 -7.33 5.36 0.54
C LEU A 114 -7.54 5.72 -0.93
N LYS A 115 -8.26 6.80 -1.23
CA LYS A 115 -8.57 7.21 -2.61
C LYS A 115 -7.30 7.44 -3.44
N ALA A 116 -6.31 8.10 -2.84
CA ALA A 116 -5.02 8.32 -3.50
C ALA A 116 -4.29 7.01 -3.77
N ALA A 117 -4.26 6.09 -2.81
CA ALA A 117 -3.67 4.78 -3.01
C ALA A 117 -4.38 4.01 -4.14
N SER A 118 -5.71 3.97 -4.16
CA SER A 118 -6.48 3.24 -5.18
C SER A 118 -6.15 3.71 -6.61
N LEU A 119 -6.12 5.03 -6.83
CA LEU A 119 -5.87 5.63 -8.14
C LEU A 119 -4.39 5.59 -8.54
N ILE A 120 -3.52 6.14 -7.69
CA ILE A 120 -2.11 6.33 -8.04
C ILE A 120 -1.37 5.00 -8.12
N VAL A 121 -1.69 4.03 -7.26
CA VAL A 121 -1.10 2.69 -7.38
C VAL A 121 -1.49 2.04 -8.69
N THR A 122 -2.74 2.19 -9.15
CA THR A 122 -3.15 1.66 -10.45
C THR A 122 -2.34 2.27 -11.60
N LEU A 123 -2.11 3.60 -11.57
CA LEU A 123 -1.25 4.27 -12.55
C LEU A 123 0.20 3.78 -12.48
N ILE A 124 0.74 3.61 -11.27
CA ILE A 124 2.08 3.04 -11.05
C ILE A 124 2.19 1.65 -11.68
N LEU A 125 1.19 0.79 -11.47
CA LEU A 125 1.21 -0.59 -11.97
C LEU A 125 1.20 -0.61 -13.51
N LYS A 126 0.38 0.23 -14.13
CA LYS A 126 0.37 0.45 -15.58
C LYS A 126 1.74 0.94 -16.09
N GLU A 127 2.35 1.92 -15.43
CA GLU A 127 3.68 2.46 -15.77
C GLU A 127 4.78 1.38 -15.77
N ILE A 128 4.67 0.38 -14.87
CA ILE A 128 5.63 -0.72 -14.77
C ILE A 128 5.20 -1.99 -15.52
N ASN A 129 4.21 -1.90 -16.41
CA ASN A 129 3.66 -2.99 -17.22
C ASN A 129 3.11 -4.17 -16.39
N ILE A 130 2.49 -3.86 -15.25
CA ILE A 130 1.63 -4.80 -14.53
C ILE A 130 0.20 -4.46 -14.92
N ASP A 131 -0.40 -5.32 -15.74
CA ASP A 131 -1.73 -5.10 -16.28
C ASP A 131 -2.80 -5.35 -15.22
N LEU A 132 -3.77 -4.45 -15.16
CA LEU A 132 -4.94 -4.54 -14.30
C LEU A 132 -6.17 -4.23 -15.15
N ASP A 133 -7.17 -5.10 -15.10
CA ASP A 133 -8.46 -4.91 -15.81
C ASP A 133 -9.33 -3.79 -15.22
N THR A 134 -8.77 -2.93 -14.37
CA THR A 134 -9.47 -1.87 -13.65
C THR A 134 -8.64 -0.60 -13.55
N ASP A 135 -9.32 0.54 -13.52
CA ASP A 135 -8.71 1.86 -13.31
C ASP A 135 -8.54 2.23 -11.83
N ASN A 136 -9.10 1.40 -10.94
CA ASN A 136 -9.06 1.62 -9.49
C ASN A 136 -8.96 0.29 -8.75
N LEU A 137 -8.21 0.29 -7.65
CA LEU A 137 -8.22 -0.82 -6.72
C LEU A 137 -9.51 -0.81 -5.88
N SER A 138 -10.17 -1.95 -5.75
CA SER A 138 -11.28 -2.12 -4.79
C SER A 138 -10.76 -1.99 -3.35
N ILE A 139 -11.62 -1.59 -2.41
CA ILE A 139 -11.23 -1.40 -1.00
C ILE A 139 -12.13 -2.26 -0.14
N GLU A 140 -11.52 -3.20 0.58
CA GLU A 140 -12.22 -4.20 1.37
C GLU A 140 -11.62 -4.30 2.76
N ARG A 141 -12.46 -4.27 3.80
CA ARG A 141 -12.02 -4.65 5.15
C ARG A 141 -11.86 -6.15 5.22
N ASN A 142 -10.73 -6.62 5.74
CA ASN A 142 -10.57 -8.03 6.04
C ASN A 142 -11.47 -8.40 7.22
N THR A 143 -12.52 -9.16 6.93
CA THR A 143 -13.48 -9.61 7.95
C THR A 143 -13.06 -10.90 8.64
N LYS A 144 -12.06 -11.62 8.11
CA LYS A 144 -11.64 -12.97 8.55
C LYS A 144 -10.74 -12.99 9.78
N THR A 145 -10.34 -11.85 10.32
CA THR A 145 -9.63 -11.78 11.61
C THR A 145 -10.62 -12.01 12.76
N THR A 146 -10.94 -13.27 13.03
CA THR A 146 -11.51 -13.68 14.31
C THR A 146 -10.48 -13.36 15.39
N LYS A 147 -10.86 -12.58 16.41
CA LYS A 147 -10.02 -12.40 17.60
C LYS A 147 -9.66 -13.81 18.09
N GLN A 148 -8.37 -14.17 18.12
CA GLN A 148 -7.95 -15.28 18.98
C GLN A 148 -8.26 -14.82 20.39
N ALA A 149 -9.30 -15.41 20.99
CA ALA A 149 -9.50 -15.33 22.42
C ALA A 149 -8.26 -15.96 23.04
N VAL A 150 -7.45 -15.13 23.68
CA VAL A 150 -6.35 -15.60 24.52
C VAL A 150 -7.05 -16.19 25.75
N SER A 151 -7.14 -17.52 25.78
CA SER A 151 -7.47 -18.30 26.98
C SER A 151 -6.27 -18.32 27.93
#